data_AF-A8ZY49-F1
#
_entry.id   AF-A8ZY49-F1
#
_cell.length_a   1.000
_cell.length_b   1.000
_cell.length_c   1.000
_cell.angle_alpha   90.00
_cell.angle_beta   90.00
_cell.angle_gamma   90.00
#
_symmetry.space_group_name_H-M   'P 1'
#
loop_
_entity.id
_entity.type
_entity.pdbx_description
1 polymer ?
#
loop_
_entity_poly.entity_id
_entity_poly.type
_entity_poly.pdbx_seq_one_letter_code
_entity_poly.pdbx_strand_id
1 'polypeptide(L)'
;MSMRRIVSLTAFLSFLVTFLTSIILYIVPEGRVAYWADWRLWGLSKEEWGAIHINVGFLFLLSLLLHIYYNWKPIVTYLKNKAKQVSIFTKEFNAALVLTALFVFGTYFGVPPFSTIIHFGKSFKDAAAEKYGEPPYGHAELSSVKTFAKQMNIDLEKGMLLLRQAGYRVDSDAWTLKEIAEQNGVSPQQVFLAMSDAIQTAEQSVGLPEKPAPGAGNLTLADFCTQYHLNVKMIMRSLKDAGITSEADMTIKEIGEANQTGAIEVYEQIRSFADRSNEQ
;
A
#
# COMPACT_ATOMS: atom_id res chain seq x y z
N MET A 1 -35.57 28.27 -11.66
CA MET A 1 -34.56 27.93 -10.63
C MET A 1 -33.28 28.71 -10.90
N SER A 2 -32.51 29.08 -9.87
CA SER A 2 -31.25 29.82 -10.05
C SER A 2 -30.08 28.85 -10.24
N MET A 3 -29.48 28.81 -11.44
CA MET A 3 -28.32 27.96 -11.74
C MET A 3 -27.15 28.21 -10.79
N ARG A 4 -26.96 29.45 -10.34
CA ARG A 4 -25.93 29.81 -9.36
C ARG A 4 -26.10 29.07 -8.04
N ARG A 5 -27.34 28.98 -7.55
CA ARG A 5 -27.66 28.29 -6.28
C ARG A 5 -27.45 26.79 -6.42
N ILE A 6 -27.93 26.20 -7.52
CA ILE A 6 -27.76 24.77 -7.79
C ILE A 6 -26.28 24.41 -7.80
N VAL A 7 -25.48 25.08 -8.64
CA VAL A 7 -24.03 24.80 -8.76
C VAL A 7 -23.29 24.97 -7.44
N SER A 8 -23.62 26.00 -6.66
CA SER A 8 -22.96 26.24 -5.36
C SER A 8 -23.34 25.17 -4.33
N LEU A 9 -24.61 24.73 -4.29
CA LEU A 9 -25.03 23.64 -3.43
C LEU A 9 -24.43 22.30 -3.88
N THR A 10 -24.36 22.04 -5.19
CA THR A 10 -23.70 20.84 -5.73
C THR A 10 -22.21 20.83 -5.36
N ALA A 11 -21.49 21.95 -5.51
CA ALA A 11 -20.09 22.06 -5.11
C ALA A 11 -19.92 21.78 -3.61
N PHE A 12 -20.80 22.32 -2.75
CA PHE A 12 -20.75 22.06 -1.31
C PHE A 12 -21.03 20.61 -0.94
N LEU A 13 -22.10 20.01 -1.49
CA LEU A 13 -22.46 18.62 -1.18
C LEU A 13 -21.41 17.63 -1.72
N SER A 14 -20.92 17.84 -2.94
CA SER A 14 -19.85 17.01 -3.50
C SER A 14 -18.55 17.17 -2.72
N PHE A 15 -18.21 18.37 -2.25
CA PHE A 15 -17.08 18.58 -1.34
C PHE A 15 -17.17 17.71 -0.08
N LEU A 16 -18.33 17.64 0.59
CA LEU A 16 -18.49 16.82 1.79
C LEU A 16 -18.21 15.34 1.53
N VAL A 17 -18.72 14.83 0.40
CA VAL A 17 -18.52 13.42 0.01
C VAL A 17 -17.08 13.17 -0.44
N THR A 18 -16.48 14.08 -1.22
CA THR A 18 -15.06 13.99 -1.61
C THR A 18 -14.14 14.06 -0.39
N PHE A 19 -14.46 14.90 0.61
CA PHE A 19 -13.71 15.00 1.86
C PHE A 19 -13.79 13.70 2.67
N LEU A 20 -15.00 13.16 2.85
CA LEU A 20 -15.20 11.87 3.51
C LEU A 20 -14.40 10.75 2.82
N THR A 21 -14.52 10.65 1.50
CA THR A 21 -13.80 9.62 0.74
C THR A 21 -12.29 9.84 0.76
N SER A 22 -11.81 11.08 0.85
CA SER A 22 -10.37 11.37 1.04
C SER A 22 -9.86 10.84 2.38
N ILE A 23 -10.62 11.00 3.46
CA ILE A 23 -10.29 10.44 4.77
C ILE A 23 -10.23 8.92 4.71
N ILE A 24 -11.21 8.30 4.05
CA ILE A 24 -11.27 6.84 3.91
C ILE A 24 -10.06 6.35 3.11
N LEU A 25 -9.80 6.91 1.93
CA LEU A 25 -8.65 6.52 1.10
C LEU A 25 -7.30 6.80 1.75
N TYR A 26 -7.24 7.73 2.70
CA TYR A 26 -6.04 7.99 3.48
C TYR A 26 -5.72 6.88 4.50
N ILE A 27 -6.74 6.21 5.06
CA ILE A 27 -6.57 5.12 6.04
C ILE A 27 -6.66 3.71 5.44
N VAL A 28 -7.17 3.59 4.21
CA VAL A 28 -7.33 2.31 3.50
C VAL A 28 -5.96 1.60 3.35
N PRO A 29 -5.89 0.27 3.53
CA PRO A 29 -4.64 -0.48 3.36
C PRO A 29 -4.01 -0.28 1.98
N GLU A 30 -2.73 -0.61 1.86
CA GLU A 30 -2.09 -0.67 0.54
C GLU A 30 -2.83 -1.64 -0.39
N GLY A 31 -2.82 -1.35 -1.70
CA GLY A 31 -3.60 -2.13 -2.68
C GLY A 31 -3.36 -3.63 -2.57
N ARG A 32 -2.09 -4.04 -2.46
CA ARG A 32 -1.69 -5.44 -2.27
C ARG A 32 -2.38 -6.12 -1.08
N VAL A 33 -2.46 -5.43 0.07
CA VAL A 33 -3.07 -5.96 1.30
C VAL A 33 -4.59 -5.93 1.18
N ALA A 34 -5.14 -4.84 0.65
CA ALA A 34 -6.58 -4.68 0.48
C ALA A 34 -7.19 -5.75 -0.41
N TYR A 35 -6.55 -6.08 -1.54
CA TYR A 35 -7.04 -7.13 -2.45
C TYR A 35 -6.82 -8.52 -1.87
N TRP A 36 -5.68 -8.74 -1.23
CA TRP A 36 -5.34 -10.01 -0.60
C TRP A 36 -6.29 -10.42 0.53
N ALA A 37 -6.68 -9.44 1.35
CA ALA A 37 -7.53 -9.64 2.51
C ALA A 37 -9.03 -9.46 2.23
N ASP A 38 -9.42 -9.14 0.98
CA ASP A 38 -10.75 -8.61 0.64
C ASP A 38 -11.21 -7.52 1.62
N TRP A 39 -10.37 -6.50 1.80
CA TRP A 39 -10.65 -5.43 2.78
C TRP A 39 -11.91 -4.66 2.40
N ARG A 40 -12.81 -4.52 3.39
CA ARG A 40 -14.06 -3.79 3.25
C ARG A 40 -14.28 -2.82 4.41
N LEU A 41 -14.86 -1.67 4.10
CA LEU A 41 -15.36 -0.70 5.07
C LEU A 41 -16.79 -0.30 4.69
N TRP A 42 -17.73 -0.48 5.63
CA TRP A 42 -19.17 -0.29 5.41
C TRP A 42 -19.71 -1.08 4.21
N GLY A 43 -19.19 -2.29 4.02
CA GLY A 43 -19.56 -3.19 2.93
C GLY A 43 -18.85 -2.91 1.60
N LEU A 44 -18.20 -1.76 1.45
CA LEU A 44 -17.52 -1.36 0.22
C LEU A 44 -16.04 -1.74 0.23
N SER A 45 -15.55 -2.23 -0.91
CA SER A 45 -14.13 -2.52 -1.14
C SER A 45 -13.30 -1.25 -1.34
N LYS A 46 -11.97 -1.39 -1.35
CA LYS A 46 -11.04 -0.30 -1.70
C LYS A 46 -11.35 0.31 -3.07
N GLU A 47 -11.63 -0.53 -4.07
CA GLU A 47 -11.94 -0.11 -5.43
C GLU A 47 -13.25 0.67 -5.49
N GLU A 48 -14.27 0.23 -4.77
CA GLU A 48 -15.56 0.90 -4.72
C GLU A 48 -15.45 2.28 -4.05
N TRP A 49 -14.73 2.37 -2.94
CA TRP A 49 -14.40 3.66 -2.31
C TRP A 49 -13.62 4.58 -3.27
N GLY A 50 -12.65 4.03 -4.00
CA GLY A 50 -11.89 4.75 -5.03
C GLY A 50 -12.79 5.25 -6.16
N ALA A 51 -13.70 4.41 -6.65
CA ALA A 51 -14.64 4.75 -7.72
C ALA A 51 -15.60 5.87 -7.31
N ILE A 52 -16.12 5.84 -6.08
CA ILE A 52 -16.95 6.92 -5.53
C ILE A 52 -16.12 8.22 -5.45
N HIS A 53 -14.90 8.15 -4.90
CA HIS A 53 -14.03 9.32 -4.78
C HIS A 53 -13.74 9.98 -6.14
N ILE A 54 -13.41 9.20 -7.16
CA ILE A 54 -13.10 9.70 -8.50
C ILE A 54 -14.34 10.36 -9.14
N ASN A 55 -15.49 9.69 -9.14
CA ASN A 55 -16.69 10.21 -9.78
C ASN A 55 -17.23 11.47 -9.07
N VAL A 56 -17.29 11.45 -7.74
CA VAL A 56 -17.73 12.62 -6.96
C VAL A 56 -16.69 13.74 -7.03
N GLY A 57 -15.40 13.42 -7.01
CA GLY A 57 -14.31 14.37 -7.20
C GLY A 57 -14.38 15.08 -8.56
N PHE A 58 -14.68 14.34 -9.63
CA PHE A 58 -14.94 14.94 -10.94
C PHE A 58 -16.14 15.90 -10.90
N LEU A 59 -17.25 15.48 -10.30
CA LEU A 59 -18.42 16.35 -10.11
C LEU A 59 -18.07 17.60 -9.30
N PHE A 60 -17.28 17.46 -8.24
CA PHE A 60 -16.80 18.57 -7.42
C PHE A 60 -15.97 19.56 -8.23
N LEU A 61 -14.97 19.08 -8.99
CA LEU A 61 -14.14 19.93 -9.84
C LEU A 61 -14.95 20.66 -10.91
N LEU A 62 -15.85 19.97 -11.60
CA LEU A 62 -16.74 20.58 -12.58
C LEU A 62 -17.64 21.65 -11.92
N SER A 63 -18.22 21.32 -10.78
CA SER A 63 -19.08 22.25 -10.02
C SER A 63 -18.29 23.46 -9.52
N LEU A 64 -17.03 23.27 -9.13
CA LEU A 64 -16.13 24.34 -8.70
C LEU A 64 -15.78 25.29 -9.85
N LEU A 65 -15.47 24.76 -11.04
CA LEU A 65 -15.25 25.56 -12.25
C LEU A 65 -16.48 26.41 -12.60
N LEU A 66 -17.66 25.79 -12.59
CA LEU A 66 -18.93 26.49 -12.82
C LEU A 66 -19.22 27.50 -11.70
N HIS A 67 -18.88 27.18 -10.45
CA HIS A 67 -19.04 28.08 -9.31
C HIS A 67 -18.18 29.33 -9.48
N ILE A 68 -16.91 29.18 -9.90
CA ILE A 68 -16.01 30.28 -10.22
C ILE A 68 -16.57 31.13 -11.36
N TYR A 69 -17.04 30.49 -12.44
CA TYR A 69 -17.62 31.18 -13.59
C TYR A 69 -18.85 32.02 -13.19
N TYR A 70 -19.81 31.42 -12.47
CA TYR A 70 -21.03 32.10 -12.08
C TYR A 70 -20.82 33.16 -10.98
N ASN A 71 -19.74 33.04 -10.20
CA ASN A 71 -19.37 33.96 -9.12
C ASN A 71 -18.09 34.77 -9.44
N TRP A 72 -17.83 35.01 -10.72
CA TRP A 72 -16.64 35.74 -11.18
C TRP A 72 -16.51 37.15 -10.58
N LYS A 73 -17.62 37.90 -10.49
CA LYS A 73 -17.61 39.26 -9.92
C LYS A 73 -17.14 39.29 -8.46
N PRO A 74 -17.68 38.46 -7.55
CA PRO A 74 -17.11 38.27 -6.21
C PRO A 74 -15.62 37.93 -6.23
N ILE A 75 -15.19 36.97 -7.06
CA ILE A 75 -13.78 36.52 -7.11
C ILE A 75 -12.83 37.65 -7.49
N VAL A 76 -13.16 38.40 -8.55
CA VAL A 76 -12.37 39.56 -8.99
C VAL A 76 -12.34 40.66 -7.91
N THR A 77 -13.35 40.73 -7.04
CA THR A 77 -13.35 41.69 -5.92
C THR A 77 -12.27 41.37 -4.90
N TYR A 78 -11.97 40.09 -4.64
CA TYR A 78 -10.86 39.69 -3.77
C TYR A 78 -9.48 40.04 -4.36
N LEU A 79 -9.38 40.18 -5.69
CA LEU A 79 -8.15 40.59 -6.39
C LEU A 79 -8.01 42.11 -6.50
N LYS A 80 -8.97 42.90 -6.00
CA LYS A 80 -8.89 44.36 -6.06
C LYS A 80 -8.12 44.93 -4.88
N ASN A 81 -7.24 45.89 -5.15
CA ASN A 81 -6.55 46.65 -4.12
C ASN A 81 -7.47 47.71 -3.47
N LYS A 82 -6.97 48.45 -2.48
CA LYS A 82 -7.73 49.54 -1.82
C LYS A 82 -8.23 50.63 -2.79
N ALA A 83 -7.58 50.78 -3.94
CA ALA A 83 -7.98 51.69 -5.02
C ALA A 83 -8.98 51.08 -6.03
N LYS A 84 -9.53 49.88 -5.73
CA LYS A 84 -10.47 49.12 -6.58
C LYS A 84 -9.92 48.68 -7.94
N GLN A 85 -8.61 48.69 -8.12
CA GLN A 85 -7.93 48.17 -9.31
C GLN A 85 -7.55 46.70 -9.10
N VAL A 86 -7.68 45.89 -10.15
CA VAL A 86 -7.27 44.47 -10.10
C VAL A 86 -5.75 44.42 -10.02
N SER A 87 -5.23 43.82 -8.95
CA SER A 87 -3.81 43.63 -8.70
C SER A 87 -3.60 42.18 -8.27
N ILE A 88 -2.81 41.43 -9.02
CA ILE A 88 -2.63 39.99 -8.73
C ILE A 88 -1.73 39.81 -7.50
N PHE A 89 -0.74 40.69 -7.27
CA PHE A 89 0.19 40.60 -6.13
C PHE A 89 -0.24 41.43 -4.92
N THR A 90 -1.47 41.26 -4.45
CA THR A 90 -1.89 41.83 -3.16
C THR A 90 -1.18 41.14 -2.00
N LYS A 91 -1.21 41.75 -0.81
CA LYS A 91 -0.63 41.13 0.40
C LYS A 91 -1.31 39.79 0.70
N GLU A 92 -2.61 39.73 0.51
CA GLU A 92 -3.45 38.56 0.70
C GLU A 92 -3.12 37.46 -0.31
N PHE A 93 -2.95 37.81 -1.59
CA PHE A 93 -2.51 36.85 -2.61
C PHE A 93 -1.12 36.30 -2.31
N ASN A 94 -0.16 37.18 -1.99
CA ASN A 94 1.21 36.76 -1.66
C ASN A 94 1.23 35.86 -0.42
N ALA A 95 0.40 36.14 0.60
CA ALA A 95 0.25 35.27 1.77
C ALA A 95 -0.31 33.89 1.39
N ALA A 96 -1.35 33.83 0.56
CA ALA A 96 -1.91 32.57 0.07
C ALA A 96 -0.91 31.78 -0.80
N LEU A 97 -0.15 32.48 -1.66
CA LEU A 97 0.89 31.90 -2.49
C LEU A 97 2.04 31.32 -1.66
N VAL A 98 2.56 32.08 -0.68
CA VAL A 98 3.60 31.61 0.23
C VAL A 98 3.11 30.41 1.03
N LEU A 99 1.89 30.45 1.57
CA LEU A 99 1.32 29.31 2.30
C LEU A 99 1.22 28.05 1.41
N THR A 100 0.78 28.22 0.17
CA THR A 100 0.68 27.11 -0.79
C THR A 100 2.06 26.56 -1.13
N ALA A 101 3.03 27.43 -1.39
CA ALA A 101 4.42 27.07 -1.64
C ALA A 101 5.04 26.34 -0.45
N LEU A 102 4.77 26.78 0.79
CA LEU A 102 5.24 26.13 2.01
C LEU A 102 4.73 24.69 2.10
N PHE A 103 3.44 24.43 1.81
CA PHE A 103 2.90 23.06 1.80
C PHE A 103 3.52 22.20 0.69
N VAL A 104 3.69 22.75 -0.51
CA VAL A 104 4.28 22.02 -1.64
C VAL A 104 5.75 21.68 -1.36
N PHE A 105 6.57 22.68 -1.06
CA PHE A 105 8.00 22.48 -0.82
C PHE A 105 8.27 21.75 0.49
N GLY A 106 7.53 22.05 1.55
CA GLY A 106 7.64 21.35 2.82
C GLY A 106 7.33 19.85 2.69
N THR A 107 6.31 19.48 1.90
CA THR A 107 6.03 18.07 1.57
C THR A 107 7.14 17.48 0.70
N TYR A 108 7.57 18.19 -0.36
CA TYR A 108 8.62 17.72 -1.28
C TYR A 108 9.95 17.43 -0.57
N PHE A 109 10.35 18.28 0.37
CA PHE A 109 11.58 18.11 1.16
C PHE A 109 11.39 17.24 2.42
N GLY A 110 10.20 16.68 2.67
CA GLY A 110 9.93 15.81 3.82
C GLY A 110 10.05 16.50 5.19
N VAL A 111 9.83 17.82 5.25
CA VAL A 111 10.02 18.62 6.48
C VAL A 111 8.77 18.51 7.38
N PRO A 112 8.90 18.32 8.71
CA PRO A 112 7.77 18.42 9.62
C PRO A 112 7.13 19.83 9.61
N PRO A 113 5.80 19.96 9.78
CA PRO A 113 4.81 18.91 10.07
C PRO A 113 4.29 18.17 8.83
N PHE A 114 4.75 18.51 7.62
CA PHE A 114 4.21 17.95 6.38
C PHE A 114 4.50 16.45 6.24
N SER A 115 5.72 16.02 6.57
CA SER A 115 6.06 14.59 6.61
C SER A 115 5.30 13.84 7.70
N THR A 116 4.97 14.47 8.82
CA THR A 116 4.20 13.85 9.91
C THR A 116 2.83 13.36 9.43
N ILE A 117 2.16 14.14 8.57
CA ILE A 117 0.90 13.72 7.95
C ILE A 117 1.15 12.45 7.13
N ILE A 118 2.15 12.45 6.24
CA ILE A 118 2.45 11.27 5.41
C ILE A 118 2.76 10.02 6.25
N HIS A 119 3.58 10.15 7.31
CA HIS A 119 3.91 9.04 8.20
C HIS A 119 2.70 8.50 8.97
N PHE A 120 1.79 9.37 9.39
CA PHE A 120 0.56 8.95 10.06
C PHE A 120 -0.36 8.15 9.11
N GLY A 121 -0.45 8.54 7.83
CA GLY A 121 -1.13 7.73 6.82
C GLY A 121 -0.45 6.37 6.63
N LYS A 122 0.89 6.33 6.62
CA LYS A 122 1.68 5.10 6.51
C LYS A 122 1.43 4.15 7.69
N SER A 123 1.32 4.64 8.93
CA SER A 123 1.10 3.76 10.08
C SER A 123 -0.21 2.94 9.99
N PHE A 124 -1.27 3.48 9.36
CA PHE A 124 -2.49 2.69 9.12
C PHE A 124 -2.26 1.55 8.13
N LYS A 125 -1.45 1.82 7.09
CA LYS A 125 -1.11 0.83 6.06
C LYS A 125 -0.21 -0.27 6.62
N ASP A 126 0.78 0.10 7.43
CA ASP A 126 1.68 -0.84 8.08
C ASP A 126 0.91 -1.71 9.08
N ALA A 127 0.04 -1.11 9.91
CA ALA A 127 -0.82 -1.86 10.82
C ALA A 127 -1.79 -2.81 10.10
N ALA A 128 -2.27 -2.42 8.90
CA ALA A 128 -3.08 -3.30 8.08
C ALA A 128 -2.25 -4.47 7.52
N ALA A 129 -1.02 -4.24 7.08
CA ALA A 129 -0.13 -5.30 6.63
C ALA A 129 0.20 -6.30 7.75
N GLU A 130 0.42 -5.81 8.98
CA GLU A 130 0.63 -6.68 10.15
C GLU A 130 -0.62 -7.50 10.49
N LYS A 131 -1.80 -6.86 10.47
CA LYS A 131 -3.06 -7.51 10.82
C LYS A 131 -3.54 -8.52 9.78
N TYR A 132 -3.43 -8.17 8.51
CA TYR A 132 -4.00 -8.95 7.41
C TYR A 132 -2.96 -9.74 6.62
N GLY A 133 -1.68 -9.59 6.92
CA GLY A 133 -0.59 -10.19 6.16
C GLY A 133 -0.41 -9.57 4.77
N GLU A 134 0.71 -9.90 4.15
CA GLU A 134 1.00 -9.51 2.77
C GLU A 134 0.86 -10.71 1.81
N PRO A 135 0.45 -10.48 0.57
CA PRO A 135 0.48 -11.53 -0.44
C PRO A 135 1.94 -11.96 -0.69
N PRO A 136 2.18 -13.25 -1.01
CA PRO A 136 3.53 -13.77 -1.22
C PRO A 136 4.21 -13.26 -2.50
N TYR A 137 3.47 -12.59 -3.39
CA TYR A 137 3.97 -11.81 -4.53
C TYR A 137 2.94 -10.81 -5.03
N GLY A 138 3.41 -9.84 -5.81
CA GLY A 138 2.54 -8.80 -6.36
C GLY A 138 1.41 -9.42 -7.17
N HIS A 139 0.17 -9.03 -6.89
CA HIS A 139 -1.03 -9.56 -7.53
C HIS A 139 -1.19 -11.09 -7.42
N ALA A 140 -0.74 -11.69 -6.32
CA ALA A 140 -0.92 -13.11 -6.07
C ALA A 140 -2.40 -13.55 -6.11
N GLU A 141 -3.32 -12.67 -5.70
CA GLU A 141 -4.76 -12.89 -5.78
C GLU A 141 -5.25 -13.13 -7.22
N LEU A 142 -4.56 -12.57 -8.22
CA LEU A 142 -4.90 -12.70 -9.64
C LEU A 142 -4.21 -13.90 -10.31
N SER A 143 -3.39 -14.66 -9.58
CA SER A 143 -2.73 -15.85 -10.11
C SER A 143 -3.67 -17.05 -10.06
N SER A 144 -3.68 -17.85 -11.13
CA SER A 144 -4.35 -19.15 -11.12
C SER A 144 -3.77 -20.06 -10.03
N VAL A 145 -4.57 -20.98 -9.48
CA VAL A 145 -4.07 -21.95 -8.48
C VAL A 145 -2.84 -22.69 -8.99
N LYS A 146 -2.85 -23.10 -10.26
CA LYS A 146 -1.69 -23.73 -10.92
C LYS A 146 -0.44 -22.86 -10.90
N THR A 147 -0.58 -21.59 -11.27
CA THR A 147 0.56 -20.64 -11.30
C THR A 147 1.05 -20.35 -9.88
N PHE A 148 0.10 -20.13 -8.97
CA PHE A 148 0.39 -19.85 -7.57
C PHE A 148 1.11 -21.02 -6.90
N ALA A 149 0.61 -22.24 -7.06
CA ALA A 149 1.23 -23.45 -6.52
C ALA A 149 2.66 -23.62 -7.05
N LYS A 150 2.89 -23.39 -8.36
CA LYS A 150 4.23 -23.40 -8.93
C LYS A 150 5.15 -22.34 -8.33
N GLN A 151 4.66 -21.11 -8.11
CA GLN A 151 5.49 -20.04 -7.52
C GLN A 151 5.81 -20.28 -6.05
N MET A 152 4.89 -20.92 -5.32
CA MET A 152 5.04 -21.23 -3.91
C MET A 152 5.67 -22.60 -3.64
N ASN A 153 6.09 -23.32 -4.69
CA ASN A 153 6.60 -24.69 -4.61
C ASN A 153 5.63 -25.66 -3.89
N ILE A 154 4.33 -25.48 -4.12
CA ILE A 154 3.26 -26.32 -3.58
C ILE A 154 2.91 -27.40 -4.61
N ASP A 155 2.77 -28.64 -4.15
CA ASP A 155 2.18 -29.70 -4.97
C ASP A 155 0.72 -29.35 -5.31
N LEU A 156 0.44 -29.16 -6.60
CA LEU A 156 -0.85 -28.68 -7.07
C LEU A 156 -2.01 -29.63 -6.72
N GLU A 157 -1.81 -30.94 -6.87
CA GLU A 157 -2.84 -31.95 -6.57
C GLU A 157 -3.16 -31.94 -5.08
N LYS A 158 -2.12 -31.91 -4.23
CA LYS A 158 -2.28 -31.80 -2.77
C LYS A 158 -2.97 -30.50 -2.39
N GLY A 159 -2.56 -29.36 -2.95
CA GLY A 159 -3.16 -28.05 -2.67
C GLY A 159 -4.65 -28.00 -3.05
N MET A 160 -5.02 -28.53 -4.21
CA MET A 160 -6.40 -28.64 -4.67
C MET A 160 -7.24 -29.58 -3.78
N LEU A 161 -6.66 -30.69 -3.31
CA LEU A 161 -7.31 -31.59 -2.36
C LEU A 161 -7.60 -30.88 -1.03
N LEU A 162 -6.63 -30.14 -0.50
CA LEU A 162 -6.77 -29.41 0.76
C LEU A 162 -7.87 -28.35 0.69
N LEU A 163 -7.93 -27.59 -0.41
CA LEU A 163 -9.00 -26.62 -0.63
C LEU A 163 -10.38 -27.28 -0.57
N ARG A 164 -10.55 -28.43 -1.24
CA ARG A 164 -11.80 -29.20 -1.22
C ARG A 164 -12.12 -29.75 0.17
N GLN A 165 -11.10 -30.22 0.90
CA GLN A 165 -11.27 -30.69 2.29
C GLN A 165 -11.64 -29.56 3.25
N ALA A 166 -11.15 -28.34 3.01
CA ALA A 166 -11.56 -27.13 3.72
C ALA A 166 -12.99 -26.66 3.35
N GLY A 167 -13.66 -27.35 2.43
CA GLY A 167 -15.02 -27.04 2.01
C GLY A 167 -15.12 -25.99 0.91
N TYR A 168 -13.98 -25.60 0.30
CA TYR A 168 -14.00 -24.67 -0.81
C TYR A 168 -14.39 -25.34 -2.12
N ARG A 169 -15.29 -24.69 -2.85
CA ARG A 169 -15.62 -25.02 -4.23
C ARG A 169 -14.50 -24.53 -5.14
N VAL A 170 -13.82 -25.48 -5.77
CA VAL A 170 -12.77 -25.22 -6.75
C VAL A 170 -12.97 -26.12 -7.96
N ASP A 171 -13.52 -25.54 -9.02
CA ASP A 171 -13.93 -26.27 -10.23
C ASP A 171 -12.76 -26.45 -11.22
N SER A 172 -11.74 -25.58 -11.17
CA SER A 172 -10.56 -25.64 -12.06
C SER A 172 -9.30 -25.06 -11.40
N ASP A 173 -8.14 -25.62 -11.73
CA ASP A 173 -6.81 -25.10 -11.36
C ASP A 173 -6.40 -23.82 -12.14
N ALA A 174 -7.17 -23.48 -13.18
CA ALA A 174 -7.03 -22.26 -13.95
C ALA A 174 -7.69 -21.05 -13.28
N TRP A 175 -8.60 -21.27 -12.32
CA TRP A 175 -9.19 -20.18 -11.54
C TRP A 175 -8.14 -19.51 -10.69
N THR A 176 -8.26 -18.19 -10.58
CA THR A 176 -7.46 -17.36 -9.71
C THR A 176 -7.85 -17.55 -8.24
N LEU A 177 -6.93 -17.23 -7.34
CA LEU A 177 -7.26 -17.22 -5.90
C LEU A 177 -8.42 -16.27 -5.61
N LYS A 178 -8.51 -15.14 -6.32
CA LYS A 178 -9.62 -14.20 -6.23
C LYS A 178 -10.95 -14.79 -6.69
N GLU A 179 -11.00 -15.48 -7.82
CA GLU A 179 -12.24 -16.11 -8.29
C GLU A 179 -12.73 -17.20 -7.33
N ILE A 180 -11.81 -17.99 -6.78
CA ILE A 180 -12.15 -18.99 -5.75
C ILE A 180 -12.67 -18.29 -4.49
N ALA A 181 -11.99 -17.24 -4.05
CA ALA A 181 -12.37 -16.47 -2.87
C ALA A 181 -13.79 -15.89 -3.02
N GLU A 182 -14.08 -15.24 -4.16
CA GLU A 182 -15.40 -14.68 -4.47
C GLU A 182 -16.49 -15.76 -4.52
N GLN A 183 -16.23 -16.89 -5.17
CA GLN A 183 -17.19 -17.99 -5.29
C GLN A 183 -17.53 -18.64 -3.93
N ASN A 184 -16.64 -18.51 -2.96
CA ASN A 184 -16.77 -19.09 -1.62
C ASN A 184 -17.06 -18.06 -0.53
N GLY A 185 -17.15 -16.76 -0.86
CA GLY A 185 -17.40 -15.70 0.11
C GLY A 185 -16.29 -15.52 1.15
N VAL A 186 -15.04 -15.78 0.77
CA VAL A 186 -13.85 -15.67 1.62
C VAL A 186 -12.82 -14.75 0.94
N SER A 187 -11.70 -14.45 1.61
CA SER A 187 -10.60 -13.67 1.01
C SER A 187 -9.59 -14.55 0.27
N PRO A 188 -8.84 -14.01 -0.71
CA PRO A 188 -7.72 -14.73 -1.35
C PRO A 188 -6.70 -15.26 -0.35
N GLN A 189 -6.44 -14.50 0.72
CA GLN A 189 -5.61 -14.94 1.84
C GLN A 189 -6.11 -16.25 2.46
N GLN A 190 -7.41 -16.37 2.72
CA GLN A 190 -7.97 -17.59 3.34
C GLN A 190 -7.84 -18.80 2.42
N VAL A 191 -8.03 -18.60 1.11
CA VAL A 191 -7.79 -19.64 0.10
C VAL A 191 -6.33 -20.10 0.16
N PHE A 192 -5.38 -19.16 0.21
CA PHE A 192 -3.97 -19.49 0.36
C PHE A 192 -3.68 -20.26 1.66
N LEU A 193 -4.16 -19.76 2.80
CA LEU A 193 -3.91 -20.39 4.09
C LEU A 193 -4.41 -21.84 4.11
N ALA A 194 -5.56 -22.12 3.52
CA ALA A 194 -6.05 -23.50 3.43
C ALA A 194 -5.23 -24.40 2.49
N MET A 195 -4.55 -23.84 1.48
CA MET A 195 -3.57 -24.59 0.67
C MET A 195 -2.27 -24.86 1.44
N SER A 196 -1.84 -23.93 2.30
CA SER A 196 -0.54 -23.97 2.97
C SER A 196 -0.53 -24.56 4.38
N ASP A 197 -1.66 -24.52 5.12
CA ASP A 197 -1.73 -24.98 6.51
C ASP A 197 -1.38 -26.46 6.67
N ALA A 198 -1.57 -27.29 5.63
CA ALA A 198 -1.14 -28.69 5.65
C ALA A 198 0.28 -28.93 5.10
N ILE A 199 1.01 -27.85 4.77
CA ILE A 199 2.45 -27.86 4.45
C ILE A 199 3.25 -27.43 5.69
N GLN A 200 2.76 -26.49 6.50
CA GLN A 200 3.41 -26.15 7.78
C GLN A 200 3.43 -27.31 8.79
N THR A 201 2.50 -28.26 8.70
CA THR A 201 2.55 -29.51 9.47
C THR A 201 3.58 -30.52 8.93
N ALA A 202 4.14 -30.31 7.73
CA ALA A 202 5.04 -31.23 7.05
C ALA A 202 6.47 -30.70 6.83
N GLU A 203 6.68 -29.38 6.84
CA GLU A 203 7.99 -28.76 6.57
C GLU A 203 8.42 -27.81 7.69
N GLN A 204 8.62 -28.37 8.88
CA GLN A 204 9.64 -27.86 9.79
C GLN A 204 11.02 -28.33 9.28
N SER A 205 11.52 -27.79 8.16
CA SER A 205 12.91 -27.99 7.75
C SER A 205 13.39 -27.05 6.64
N VAL A 206 14.30 -26.15 7.04
CA VAL A 206 15.54 -25.73 6.34
C VAL A 206 15.40 -24.73 5.17
N GLY A 207 15.89 -23.49 5.41
CA GLY A 207 16.37 -22.57 4.39
C GLY A 207 15.56 -21.28 4.23
N LEU A 208 16.26 -20.18 3.95
CA LEU A 208 15.62 -18.97 3.41
C LEU A 208 15.05 -19.28 2.01
N PRO A 209 13.88 -18.74 1.63
CA PRO A 209 13.30 -19.02 0.32
C PRO A 209 14.22 -18.61 -0.83
N GLU A 210 14.05 -19.20 -2.02
CA GLU A 210 14.97 -18.92 -3.14
C GLU A 210 14.94 -17.46 -3.59
N LYS A 211 13.78 -16.81 -3.40
CA LYS A 211 13.54 -15.41 -3.70
C LYS A 211 13.02 -14.68 -2.47
N PRO A 212 13.38 -13.40 -2.29
CA PRO A 212 12.86 -12.60 -1.19
C PRO A 212 11.34 -12.52 -1.29
N ALA A 213 10.67 -12.70 -0.15
CA ALA A 213 9.26 -12.37 -0.04
C ALA A 213 9.05 -10.89 -0.43
N PRO A 214 7.95 -10.53 -1.10
CA PRO A 214 7.61 -9.14 -1.38
C PRO A 214 7.47 -8.40 -0.06
N GLY A 215 7.89 -7.13 -0.06
CA GLY A 215 7.93 -6.37 1.17
C GLY A 215 9.10 -6.72 2.09
N ALA A 216 9.87 -7.78 1.85
CA ALA A 216 11.07 -8.10 2.64
C ALA A 216 12.09 -6.95 2.65
N GLY A 217 12.14 -6.16 1.57
CA GLY A 217 12.94 -4.93 1.51
C GLY A 217 12.56 -3.87 2.56
N ASN A 218 11.30 -3.86 3.01
CA ASN A 218 10.78 -2.89 3.99
C ASN A 218 10.90 -3.37 5.44
N LEU A 219 11.30 -4.63 5.66
CA LEU A 219 11.54 -5.15 7.01
C LEU A 219 12.88 -4.67 7.52
N THR A 220 12.95 -4.35 8.82
CA THR A 220 14.23 -4.13 9.50
C THR A 220 15.05 -5.42 9.48
N LEU A 221 16.37 -5.32 9.55
CA LEU A 221 17.23 -6.51 9.63
C LEU A 221 16.87 -7.39 10.83
N ALA A 222 16.50 -6.78 11.96
CA ALA A 222 16.05 -7.48 13.17
C ALA A 222 14.73 -8.23 12.95
N ASP A 223 13.72 -7.58 12.35
CA ASP A 223 12.41 -8.19 12.08
C ASP A 223 12.55 -9.33 11.07
N PHE A 224 13.35 -9.10 10.01
CA PHE A 224 13.68 -10.11 9.02
C PHE A 224 14.34 -11.34 9.66
N CYS A 225 15.36 -11.12 10.50
CA CYS A 225 16.03 -12.23 11.19
C CYS A 225 15.08 -12.97 12.13
N THR A 226 14.20 -12.26 12.83
CA THR A 226 13.21 -12.87 13.73
C THR A 226 12.22 -13.73 12.95
N GLN A 227 11.73 -13.24 11.81
CA GLN A 227 10.79 -13.93 10.94
C GLN A 227 11.33 -15.26 10.41
N TYR A 228 12.62 -15.33 10.10
CA TYR A 228 13.28 -16.53 9.56
C TYR A 228 14.13 -17.29 10.59
N HIS A 229 13.98 -16.96 11.88
CA HIS A 229 14.73 -17.57 12.99
C HIS A 229 16.26 -17.52 12.84
N LEU A 230 16.78 -16.43 12.24
CA LEU A 230 18.20 -16.18 12.05
C LEU A 230 18.79 -15.39 13.22
N ASN A 231 20.06 -15.63 13.53
CA ASN A 231 20.76 -14.84 14.54
C ASN A 231 21.24 -13.51 13.94
N VAL A 232 20.57 -12.41 14.30
CA VAL A 232 20.85 -11.06 13.79
C VAL A 232 22.33 -10.65 13.94
N LYS A 233 23.00 -11.03 15.04
CA LYS A 233 24.41 -10.70 15.26
C LYS A 233 25.34 -11.44 14.29
N MET A 234 25.01 -12.69 13.97
CA MET A 234 25.75 -13.49 12.99
C MET A 234 25.55 -12.95 11.57
N ILE A 235 24.32 -12.56 11.22
CA ILE A 235 24.03 -11.94 9.92
C ILE A 235 24.75 -10.61 9.77
N MET A 236 24.69 -9.72 10.77
CA MET A 236 25.41 -8.44 10.74
C MET A 236 26.92 -8.64 10.59
N ARG A 237 27.49 -9.65 11.26
CA ARG A 237 28.90 -10.00 11.10
C ARG A 237 29.22 -10.48 9.69
N SER A 238 28.39 -11.35 9.12
CA SER A 238 28.57 -11.84 7.74
C SER A 238 28.45 -10.71 6.71
N LEU A 239 27.49 -9.80 6.89
CA LEU A 239 27.33 -8.62 6.03
C LEU A 239 28.57 -7.72 6.12
N LYS A 240 29.08 -7.50 7.33
CA LYS A 240 30.32 -6.75 7.54
C LYS A 240 31.52 -7.40 6.87
N ASP A 241 31.64 -8.72 6.95
CA ASP A 241 32.70 -9.49 6.29
C ASP A 241 32.59 -9.41 4.75
N ALA A 242 31.38 -9.22 4.22
CA ALA A 242 31.11 -8.94 2.81
C ALA A 242 31.26 -7.45 2.42
N GLY A 243 31.70 -6.58 3.34
CA GLY A 243 31.87 -5.15 3.10
C GLY A 243 30.57 -4.33 3.15
N ILE A 244 29.47 -4.92 3.62
CA ILE A 244 28.16 -4.28 3.75
C ILE A 244 28.00 -3.77 5.18
N THR A 245 27.82 -2.46 5.33
CA THR A 245 27.51 -1.83 6.62
C THR A 245 26.02 -1.97 6.91
N SER A 246 25.66 -2.53 8.05
CA SER A 246 24.26 -2.71 8.45
C SER A 246 24.07 -2.49 9.95
N GLU A 247 22.90 -1.99 10.31
CA GLU A 247 22.38 -1.92 11.68
C GLU A 247 21.07 -2.70 11.79
N ALA A 248 20.70 -3.09 13.01
CA ALA A 248 19.57 -4.00 13.24
C ALA A 248 18.21 -3.36 12.92
N ASP A 249 18.10 -2.05 13.07
CA ASP A 249 16.91 -1.23 12.84
C ASP A 249 16.78 -0.70 11.40
N MET A 250 17.86 -0.79 10.60
CA MET A 250 17.79 -0.46 9.17
C MET A 250 16.98 -1.50 8.42
N THR A 251 16.15 -1.04 7.49
CA THR A 251 15.46 -1.93 6.55
C THR A 251 16.43 -2.55 5.55
N ILE A 252 16.11 -3.74 5.02
CA ILE A 252 16.93 -4.40 3.99
C ILE A 252 17.15 -3.47 2.78
N LYS A 253 16.17 -2.63 2.46
CA LYS A 253 16.27 -1.60 1.41
C LYS A 253 17.23 -0.47 1.79
N GLU A 254 17.13 0.07 3.00
CA GLU A 254 18.05 1.10 3.50
C GLU A 254 19.49 0.58 3.57
N ILE A 255 19.70 -0.68 3.91
CA ILE A 255 21.02 -1.33 3.87
C ILE A 255 21.55 -1.37 2.44
N GLY A 256 20.72 -1.73 1.45
CA GLY A 256 21.12 -1.68 0.05
C GLY A 256 21.52 -0.27 -0.39
N GLU A 257 20.65 0.71 -0.13
CA GLU A 257 20.87 2.12 -0.50
C GLU A 257 22.14 2.70 0.14
N ALA A 258 22.40 2.41 1.43
CA ALA A 258 23.58 2.88 2.15
C ALA A 258 24.89 2.28 1.61
N ASN A 259 24.84 1.10 0.99
CA ASN A 259 26.01 0.39 0.47
C ASN A 259 26.10 0.39 -1.06
N GLN A 260 25.27 1.19 -1.75
CA GLN A 260 25.20 1.25 -3.21
C GLN A 260 24.88 -0.12 -3.86
N THR A 261 24.16 -0.98 -3.15
CA THR A 261 23.72 -2.30 -3.63
C THR A 261 22.19 -2.37 -3.69
N GLY A 262 21.65 -3.37 -4.38
CA GLY A 262 20.20 -3.61 -4.40
C GLY A 262 19.71 -4.35 -3.15
N ALA A 263 18.47 -4.12 -2.73
CA ALA A 263 17.85 -4.89 -1.62
C ALA A 263 17.84 -6.42 -1.89
N ILE A 264 17.75 -6.82 -3.17
CA ILE A 264 17.82 -8.22 -3.60
C ILE A 264 19.22 -8.79 -3.35
N GLU A 265 20.26 -8.01 -3.60
CA GLU A 265 21.65 -8.42 -3.42
C GLU A 265 22.00 -8.58 -1.94
N VAL A 266 21.50 -7.67 -1.09
CA VAL A 266 21.58 -7.82 0.37
C VAL A 266 20.90 -9.12 0.83
N TYR A 267 19.71 -9.42 0.30
CA TYR A 267 19.00 -10.66 0.60
C TYR A 267 19.78 -11.92 0.18
N GLU A 268 20.37 -11.92 -1.02
CA GLU A 268 21.20 -13.02 -1.52
C GLU A 268 22.41 -13.26 -0.62
N GLN A 269 23.05 -12.22 -0.10
CA GLN A 269 24.15 -12.36 0.85
C GLN A 269 23.70 -13.01 2.16
N ILE A 270 22.57 -12.57 2.72
CA ILE A 270 22.00 -13.15 3.94
C ILE A 270 21.64 -14.64 3.71
N ARG A 271 21.05 -14.96 2.56
CA ARG A 271 20.73 -16.33 2.16
C ARG A 271 21.97 -17.20 2.02
N SER A 272 23.00 -16.70 1.34
CA SER A 272 24.26 -17.45 1.15
C SER A 272 24.92 -17.83 2.49
N PHE A 273 24.79 -16.98 3.50
CA PHE A 273 25.26 -17.28 4.85
C PHE A 273 24.38 -18.31 5.56
N ALA A 274 23.05 -18.15 5.49
CA ALA A 274 22.11 -19.08 6.11
C ALA A 274 22.26 -20.51 5.55
N ASP A 275 22.46 -20.63 4.23
CA ASP A 275 22.67 -21.92 3.57
C ASP A 275 23.99 -22.57 4.01
N ARG A 276 25.09 -21.80 4.09
CA ARG A 276 26.38 -22.28 4.60
C ARG A 276 26.35 -22.71 6.07
N SER A 277 25.52 -22.06 6.90
CA SER A 277 25.37 -22.40 8.32
C SER A 277 24.56 -23.67 8.57
N ASN A 278 23.77 -24.12 7.59
CA ASN A 278 23.00 -25.37 7.67
C ASN A 278 23.77 -26.60 7.14
N GLU A 279 24.91 -26.40 6.48
CA GLU A 279 25.79 -27.47 5.98
C GLU A 279 26.91 -27.88 6.97
N GLN A 280 27.01 -27.21 8.12
CA GLN A 280 27.95 -27.52 9.22
C GLN A 280 27.24 -28.12 10.43
#